data_AF-A0A5C6D6H3-F1
#
_entry.id   AF-A0A5C6D6H3-F1
#
_cell.length_a   1.000
_cell.length_b   1.000
_cell.length_c   1.000
_cell.angle_alpha   90.00
_cell.angle_beta   90.00
_cell.angle_gamma   90.00
#
_symmetry.space_group_name_H-M   'P 1'
#
loop_
_entity.id
_entity.type
_entity.pdbx_description
1 polymer ?
#
loop_
_entity_poly.entity_id
_entity_poly.type
_entity_poly.pdbx_seq_one_letter_code
_entity_poly.pdbx_strand_id
1 'polypeptide(L)'
;MSEYRIGFAQKLSETSESMIEEGLNSEDAQRAVLYISCVSCEIALKAALEKAGKTVPDIRRKSHNLSSLLKEVCSCTVLCEVTKNKLNRVRATDIRGVVVDSNFANATVGQLLEAEENGASKFPNEIRYGEVLKHFPAPVMSKLSIIVVAWVRLHWSDIQA
;
A
#
# COMPACT_ATOMS: atom_id res chain seq x y z
N MET A 1 3.49 22.73 -1.80
CA MET A 1 2.28 21.88 -2.00
C MET A 1 2.78 20.46 -2.08
N SER A 2 2.22 19.49 -1.34
CA SER A 2 2.73 18.13 -1.40
C SER A 2 2.46 17.53 -2.78
N GLU A 3 3.44 16.81 -3.34
CA GLU A 3 3.28 16.13 -4.62
C GLU A 3 2.34 14.94 -4.48
N TYR A 4 2.46 14.19 -3.38
CA TYR A 4 1.64 13.03 -3.08
C TYR A 4 0.61 13.38 -2.03
N ARG A 5 -0.66 13.03 -2.29
CA ARG A 5 -1.80 13.40 -1.45
C ARG A 5 -2.46 12.15 -0.89
N ILE A 6 -2.35 11.95 0.42
CA ILE A 6 -3.01 10.83 1.12
C ILE A 6 -4.53 10.81 0.91
N GLY A 7 -5.16 12.00 0.82
CA GLY A 7 -6.59 12.10 0.52
C GLY A 7 -6.98 11.62 -0.89
N PHE A 8 -6.05 11.58 -1.84
CA PHE A 8 -6.30 11.00 -3.15
C PHE A 8 -6.16 9.47 -3.11
N ALA A 9 -5.13 8.95 -2.40
CA ALA A 9 -5.00 7.51 -2.15
C ALA A 9 -6.25 6.92 -1.48
N GLN A 10 -6.80 7.62 -0.49
CA GLN A 10 -8.04 7.21 0.17
C GLN A 10 -9.22 7.11 -0.80
N LYS A 11 -9.42 8.11 -1.67
CA LYS A 11 -10.50 8.05 -2.66
C LYS A 11 -10.35 6.84 -3.59
N LEU A 12 -9.12 6.51 -3.99
CA LEU A 12 -8.85 5.34 -4.81
C LEU A 12 -9.14 4.03 -4.06
N SER A 13 -8.79 3.94 -2.77
CA SER A 13 -9.13 2.73 -1.97
C SER A 13 -10.64 2.57 -1.83
N GLU A 14 -11.36 3.66 -1.55
CA GLU A 14 -12.84 3.66 -1.48
C GLU A 14 -13.46 3.28 -2.84
N THR A 15 -12.95 3.82 -3.96
CA THR A 15 -13.39 3.40 -5.31
C THR A 15 -13.19 1.91 -5.53
N SER A 16 -12.04 1.35 -5.14
CA SER A 16 -11.77 -0.09 -5.32
C SER A 16 -12.74 -0.97 -4.55
N GLU A 17 -13.19 -0.51 -3.38
CA GLU A 17 -14.17 -1.20 -2.53
C GLU A 17 -15.55 -1.17 -3.17
N SER A 18 -16.03 0.01 -3.60
CA SER A 18 -17.32 0.14 -4.31
C SER A 18 -17.38 -0.72 -5.58
N MET A 19 -16.28 -0.81 -6.34
CA MET A 19 -16.23 -1.68 -7.53
C MET A 19 -16.36 -3.17 -7.20
N ILE A 20 -15.95 -3.61 -6.01
CA ILE A 20 -16.15 -4.99 -5.56
C ILE A 20 -17.63 -5.24 -5.25
N GLU A 21 -18.30 -4.27 -4.62
CA GLU A 21 -19.72 -4.35 -4.30
C GLU A 21 -20.60 -4.42 -5.55
N GLU A 22 -20.21 -3.73 -6.63
CA GLU A 22 -20.86 -3.80 -7.95
C GLU A 22 -20.64 -5.15 -8.66
N GLY A 23 -19.66 -5.94 -8.20
CA GLY A 23 -19.37 -7.29 -8.67
C GLY A 23 -18.20 -7.39 -9.65
N LEU A 24 -17.44 -8.48 -9.55
CA LEU A 24 -16.23 -8.74 -10.33
C LEU A 24 -16.46 -9.78 -11.44
N ASN A 25 -17.49 -9.55 -12.25
CA ASN A 25 -17.98 -10.52 -13.23
C ASN A 25 -17.09 -10.64 -14.48
N SER A 26 -16.14 -9.73 -14.68
CA SER A 26 -15.20 -9.74 -15.81
C SER A 26 -13.75 -9.67 -15.32
N GLU A 27 -12.83 -10.20 -16.13
CA GLU A 27 -11.40 -10.07 -15.88
C GLU A 27 -10.97 -8.59 -15.88
N ASP A 28 -11.54 -7.77 -16.76
CA ASP A 28 -11.28 -6.32 -16.79
C ASP A 28 -11.67 -5.63 -15.48
N ALA A 29 -12.81 -6.01 -14.87
CA ALA A 29 -13.21 -5.49 -13.57
C ALA A 29 -12.20 -5.89 -12.48
N GLN A 30 -11.72 -7.13 -12.49
CA GLN A 30 -10.69 -7.59 -11.56
C GLN A 30 -9.37 -6.83 -11.74
N ARG A 31 -8.93 -6.63 -13.00
CA ARG A 31 -7.73 -5.85 -13.34
C ARG A 31 -7.86 -4.40 -12.90
N ALA A 32 -9.03 -3.80 -13.11
CA ALA A 32 -9.29 -2.43 -12.71
C ALA A 32 -9.20 -2.27 -11.18
N VAL A 33 -9.85 -3.16 -10.41
CA VAL A 33 -9.76 -3.14 -8.94
C VAL A 33 -8.32 -3.36 -8.46
N LEU A 34 -7.59 -4.33 -9.03
CA LEU A 34 -6.19 -4.56 -8.69
C LEU A 34 -5.33 -3.34 -8.97
N TYR A 35 -5.47 -2.77 -10.17
CA TYR A 35 -4.71 -1.59 -10.57
C TYR A 35 -4.98 -0.41 -9.64
N ILE A 36 -6.24 -0.09 -9.37
CA ILE A 36 -6.64 1.02 -8.49
C ILE A 36 -6.11 0.80 -7.07
N SER A 37 -6.18 -0.43 -6.57
CA SER A 37 -5.66 -0.80 -5.25
C SER A 37 -4.15 -0.59 -5.15
N CYS A 38 -3.39 -1.01 -6.17
CA CYS A 38 -1.95 -0.80 -6.24
C CYS A 38 -1.57 0.68 -6.33
N VAL A 39 -2.27 1.47 -7.16
CA VAL A 39 -2.06 2.93 -7.23
C VAL A 39 -2.36 3.61 -5.89
N SER A 40 -3.44 3.21 -5.22
CA SER A 40 -3.76 3.73 -3.89
C SER A 40 -2.61 3.47 -2.90
N CYS A 41 -2.10 2.23 -2.84
CA CYS A 41 -0.95 1.88 -2.02
C CYS A 41 0.29 2.70 -2.38
N GLU A 42 0.61 2.82 -3.69
CA GLU A 42 1.74 3.60 -4.18
C GLU A 42 1.68 5.05 -3.68
N ILE A 43 0.53 5.71 -3.87
CA ILE A 43 0.36 7.12 -3.49
C ILE A 43 0.38 7.28 -1.97
N ALA A 44 -0.20 6.35 -1.22
CA ALA A 44 -0.17 6.37 0.24
C ALA A 44 1.28 6.26 0.77
N LEU A 45 2.07 5.30 0.26
CA LEU A 45 3.47 5.12 0.66
C LEU A 45 4.32 6.32 0.27
N LYS A 46 4.15 6.85 -0.96
CA LYS A 46 4.86 8.06 -1.40
C LYS A 46 4.51 9.29 -0.56
N ALA A 47 3.24 9.45 -0.19
CA ALA A 47 2.79 10.51 0.69
C ALA A 47 3.39 10.38 2.10
N ALA A 48 3.50 9.15 2.62
CA ALA A 48 4.16 8.89 3.89
C ALA A 48 5.65 9.26 3.86
N LEU A 49 6.37 8.90 2.79
CA LEU A 49 7.79 9.25 2.61
C LEU A 49 8.01 10.76 2.49
N GLU A 50 7.19 11.45 1.70
CA GLU A 50 7.26 12.91 1.58
C GLU A 50 6.98 13.57 2.93
N LYS A 51 5.97 13.06 3.66
CA LYS A 51 5.62 13.54 5.00
C LYS A 51 6.73 13.28 6.03
N ALA A 52 7.44 12.17 5.91
CA ALA A 52 8.59 11.81 6.75
C ALA A 52 9.82 12.70 6.50
N GLY A 53 9.84 13.47 5.41
CA GLY A 53 10.93 14.39 5.05
C GLY A 53 11.84 13.89 3.92
N LYS A 54 11.51 12.79 3.24
CA LYS A 54 12.24 12.36 2.05
C LYS A 54 12.00 13.34 0.90
N THR A 55 13.03 13.56 0.07
CA THR A 55 12.88 14.48 -1.07
C THR A 55 12.05 13.84 -2.19
N VAL A 56 11.28 14.65 -2.91
CA VAL A 56 10.51 14.18 -4.08
C VAL A 56 11.39 13.43 -5.11
N PRO A 57 12.61 13.90 -5.45
CA PRO A 57 13.50 13.13 -6.33
C PRO A 57 13.86 11.73 -5.79
N ASP A 58 14.06 11.56 -4.48
CA ASP A 58 14.34 10.25 -3.88
C ASP A 58 13.13 9.32 -4.00
N ILE A 59 11.94 9.87 -3.80
CA ILE A 59 10.67 9.13 -3.90
C ILE A 59 10.42 8.71 -5.36
N ARG A 60 10.59 9.63 -6.32
CA ARG A 60 10.41 9.35 -7.76
C ARG A 60 11.37 8.29 -8.29
N ARG A 61 12.58 8.21 -7.74
CA ARG A 61 13.56 7.15 -8.09
C ARG A 61 13.06 5.74 -7.81
N LYS A 62 12.08 5.57 -6.91
CA LYS A 62 11.44 4.27 -6.65
C LYS A 62 10.36 3.90 -7.69
N SER A 63 9.98 4.84 -8.56
CA SER A 63 8.97 4.64 -9.60
C SER A 63 7.67 4.05 -9.02
N HIS A 64 7.14 2.98 -9.61
CA HIS A 64 5.94 2.26 -9.18
C HIS A 64 6.25 1.02 -8.31
N ASN A 65 7.52 0.80 -7.93
CA ASN A 65 7.92 -0.42 -7.24
C ASN A 65 7.44 -0.41 -5.77
N LEU A 66 6.35 -1.15 -5.49
CA LEU A 66 5.70 -1.18 -4.18
C LEU A 66 6.61 -1.76 -3.08
N SER A 67 7.36 -2.84 -3.37
CA SER A 67 8.35 -3.41 -2.44
C SER A 67 9.41 -2.38 -2.03
N SER A 68 9.95 -1.64 -3.00
CA SER A 68 10.97 -0.61 -2.77
C SER A 68 10.44 0.58 -1.98
N LEU A 69 9.19 0.99 -2.24
CA LEU A 69 8.51 2.03 -1.47
C LEU A 69 8.25 1.59 -0.03
N LEU A 70 7.76 0.35 0.16
CA LEU A 70 7.53 -0.23 1.47
C LEU A 70 8.83 -0.33 2.28
N LYS A 71 9.91 -0.78 1.66
CA LYS A 71 11.24 -0.85 2.29
C LYS A 71 11.74 0.51 2.75
N GLU A 72 11.49 1.56 1.97
CA GLU A 72 11.85 2.92 2.35
C GLU A 72 10.98 3.41 3.52
N VAL A 73 9.67 3.13 3.51
CA VAL A 73 8.79 3.46 4.66
C VAL A 73 9.25 2.74 5.92
N CYS A 74 9.64 1.47 5.82
CA CYS A 74 10.18 0.70 6.93
C CYS A 74 11.51 1.24 7.49
N SER A 75 12.22 2.07 6.71
CA SER A 75 13.43 2.77 7.19
C SER A 75 13.11 4.01 8.03
N CYS A 76 11.90 4.54 7.92
CA CYS A 76 11.39 5.63 8.74
C CYS A 76 11.04 5.16 10.15
N THR A 77 10.73 6.12 11.02
CA THR A 77 10.31 5.90 12.39
C THR A 77 8.94 6.51 12.69
N VAL A 78 8.20 5.88 13.59
CA VAL A 78 6.86 6.28 14.05
C VAL A 78 6.77 6.17 15.57
N LEU A 79 5.79 6.83 16.17
CA LEU A 79 5.48 6.70 17.60
C LEU A 79 4.52 5.53 17.82
N CYS A 80 4.95 4.55 18.61
CA CYS A 80 4.12 3.42 19.02
C CYS A 80 4.18 3.21 20.54
N GLU A 81 3.08 2.74 21.11
CA GLU A 81 3.00 2.40 22.52
C GLU A 81 3.60 1.00 22.76
N VAL A 82 4.91 0.95 23.06
CA VAL A 82 5.63 -0.31 23.34
C VAL A 82 5.48 -0.73 24.81
N THR A 83 5.17 0.22 25.68
CA THR A 83 4.90 0.00 27.10
C THR A 83 3.69 0.83 27.49
N LYS A 84 2.83 0.29 28.35
CA LYS A 84 1.58 0.94 28.77
C LYS A 84 1.80 2.41 29.14
N ASN A 85 1.07 3.30 28.49
CA ASN A 85 1.10 4.76 28.61
C ASN A 85 2.43 5.43 28.21
N LYS A 86 3.29 4.78 27.41
CA LYS A 86 4.54 5.36 26.91
C LYS A 86 4.71 5.15 25.41
N LEU A 87 4.62 6.25 24.66
CA LEU A 87 4.99 6.29 23.26
C LEU A 87 6.51 6.29 23.10
N ASN A 88 7.01 5.34 22.33
CA ASN A 88 8.41 5.26 21.94
C ASN A 88 8.51 5.39 20.43
N ARG A 89 9.58 6.05 19.96
CA ARG A 89 9.89 6.12 18.54
C ARG A 89 10.53 4.80 18.11
N VAL A 90 9.87 4.08 17.21
CA VAL A 90 10.30 2.77 16.70
C VAL A 90 10.37 2.81 15.18
N ARG A 91 11.04 1.84 14.57
CA ARG A 91 11.01 1.69 13.10
C ARG A 91 9.61 1.32 12.65
N ALA A 92 9.19 1.89 11.53
CA ALA A 92 7.91 1.60 10.86
C ALA A 92 7.88 0.22 10.18
N THR A 93 8.64 -0.76 10.67
CA THR A 93 8.69 -2.13 10.14
C THR A 93 7.44 -2.94 10.49
N ASP A 94 6.68 -2.47 11.49
CA ASP A 94 5.43 -3.07 11.97
C ASP A 94 4.35 -3.10 10.88
N ILE A 95 4.34 -2.11 9.96
CA ILE A 95 3.41 -2.09 8.82
C ILE A 95 3.43 -3.42 8.05
N ARG A 96 4.60 -4.06 7.89
CA ARG A 96 4.74 -5.33 7.14
C ARG A 96 3.95 -6.47 7.78
N GLY A 97 3.83 -6.46 9.11
CA GLY A 97 3.14 -7.49 9.88
C GLY A 97 1.64 -7.27 10.02
N VAL A 98 1.09 -6.16 9.50
CA VAL A 98 -0.35 -5.89 9.57
C VAL A 98 -1.10 -6.91 8.72
N VAL A 99 -2.03 -7.63 9.36
CA VAL A 99 -2.86 -8.65 8.71
C VAL A 99 -3.95 -7.96 7.89
N VAL A 100 -4.06 -8.33 6.62
CA VAL A 100 -5.04 -7.79 5.67
C VAL A 100 -6.32 -8.60 5.66
N ASP A 101 -6.20 -9.93 5.67
CA ASP A 101 -7.36 -10.81 5.74
C ASP A 101 -7.01 -12.06 6.57
N SER A 102 -7.69 -12.23 7.70
CA SER A 102 -7.47 -13.34 8.61
C SER A 102 -7.90 -14.69 8.03
N ASN A 103 -8.71 -14.70 6.96
CA ASN A 103 -9.12 -15.92 6.27
C ASN A 103 -8.03 -16.46 5.33
N PHE A 104 -7.01 -15.65 5.04
CA PHE A 104 -5.88 -16.05 4.21
C PHE A 104 -4.65 -16.17 5.10
N ALA A 105 -4.23 -17.41 5.37
CA ALA A 105 -2.99 -17.69 6.07
C ALA A 105 -1.84 -16.98 5.35
N ASN A 106 -1.32 -15.91 5.97
CA ASN A 106 -0.24 -15.05 5.49
C ASN A 106 -0.62 -13.86 4.58
N ALA A 107 -1.88 -13.42 4.49
CA ALA A 107 -2.20 -12.15 3.82
C ALA A 107 -1.79 -10.95 4.70
N THR A 108 -0.49 -10.65 4.76
CA THR A 108 0.06 -9.47 5.42
C THR A 108 0.39 -8.38 4.40
N VAL A 109 0.46 -7.13 4.86
CA VAL A 109 0.86 -6.00 4.00
C VAL A 109 2.21 -6.27 3.32
N GLY A 110 3.19 -6.80 4.07
CA GLY A 110 4.51 -7.13 3.54
C GLY A 110 4.41 -8.13 2.37
N GLN A 111 3.72 -9.25 2.59
CA GLN A 111 3.59 -10.29 1.57
C GLN A 111 2.86 -9.82 0.31
N LEU A 112 1.83 -8.99 0.46
CA LEU A 112 1.04 -8.51 -0.68
C LEU A 112 1.75 -7.42 -1.49
N LEU A 113 2.51 -6.54 -0.86
CA LEU A 113 3.29 -5.49 -1.55
C LEU A 113 4.62 -6.00 -2.13
N GLU A 114 5.13 -7.12 -1.60
CA GLU A 114 6.32 -7.83 -2.10
C GLU A 114 5.94 -8.97 -3.07
N ALA A 115 4.68 -9.01 -3.54
CA ALA A 115 4.15 -10.08 -4.39
C ALA A 115 4.94 -10.29 -5.70
N GLU A 116 5.45 -9.21 -6.29
CA GLU A 116 6.22 -9.27 -7.54
C GLU A 116 7.49 -10.13 -7.40
N GLU A 117 8.12 -10.13 -6.22
CA GLU A 117 9.30 -10.95 -5.93
C GLU A 117 8.96 -12.45 -5.90
N ASN A 118 7.68 -12.78 -5.68
CA ASN A 118 7.15 -14.14 -5.65
C ASN A 118 6.47 -14.53 -6.98
N GLY A 119 6.72 -13.75 -8.04
CA GLY A 119 6.26 -14.05 -9.40
C GLY A 119 4.81 -13.66 -9.67
N ALA A 120 4.29 -12.65 -8.98
CA ALA A 120 3.07 -11.95 -9.37
C ALA A 120 3.32 -10.99 -10.56
N SER A 121 2.26 -10.63 -11.27
CA SER A 121 2.28 -9.67 -12.38
C SER A 121 2.82 -8.32 -11.93
N LYS A 122 3.77 -7.76 -12.68
CA LYS A 122 4.40 -6.47 -12.40
C LYS A 122 3.45 -5.30 -12.58
N PHE A 123 3.34 -4.48 -11.55
CA PHE A 123 2.62 -3.22 -11.58
C PHE A 123 3.48 -2.12 -12.24
N PRO A 124 2.89 -1.26 -13.11
CA PRO A 124 1.49 -1.22 -13.52
C PRO A 124 1.14 -2.03 -14.77
N ASN A 125 2.13 -2.35 -15.62
CA ASN A 125 1.88 -2.74 -17.01
C ASN A 125 1.29 -4.16 -17.15
N GLU A 126 1.79 -5.15 -16.43
CA GLU A 126 1.31 -6.53 -16.58
C GLU A 126 -0.08 -6.71 -15.98
N ILE A 127 -0.41 -5.93 -14.94
CA ILE A 127 -1.78 -5.88 -14.38
C ILE A 127 -2.77 -5.33 -15.42
N ARG A 128 -2.39 -4.27 -16.15
CA ARG A 128 -3.27 -3.64 -17.14
C ARG A 128 -3.36 -4.38 -18.47
N TYR A 129 -2.24 -4.86 -18.99
CA TYR A 129 -2.12 -5.32 -20.38
C TYR A 129 -1.47 -6.70 -20.53
N GLY A 130 -1.02 -7.31 -19.43
CA GLY A 130 -0.37 -8.62 -19.49
C GLY A 130 -1.36 -9.70 -19.92
N GLU A 131 -0.91 -10.66 -20.73
CA GLU A 131 -1.77 -11.74 -21.26
C GLU A 131 -2.38 -12.61 -20.17
N VAL A 132 -1.66 -12.85 -19.08
CA VAL A 132 -2.12 -13.63 -17.92
C VAL A 132 -2.01 -12.79 -16.66
N LEU A 133 -3.14 -12.60 -15.98
CA LEU A 133 -3.20 -11.95 -14.68
C LEU A 133 -2.84 -12.94 -13.58
N LYS A 134 -1.60 -12.89 -13.11
CA LYS A 134 -1.13 -13.70 -11.97
C LYS A 134 -0.92 -12.79 -10.77
N HIS A 135 -1.95 -12.60 -9.96
CA HIS A 135 -1.87 -11.77 -8.77
C HIS A 135 -2.75 -12.32 -7.65
N PHE A 136 -2.57 -11.80 -6.43
CA PHE A 136 -3.54 -11.98 -5.35
C PHE A 136 -4.94 -11.55 -5.76
N PRO A 137 -6.01 -12.12 -5.17
CA PRO A 137 -7.39 -11.77 -5.51
C PRO A 137 -7.67 -10.28 -5.35
N ALA A 138 -8.42 -9.70 -6.30
CA ALA A 138 -8.80 -8.29 -6.29
C ALA A 138 -9.42 -7.82 -4.94
N PRO A 139 -10.32 -8.59 -4.29
CA PRO A 139 -10.85 -8.21 -2.97
C PRO A 139 -9.79 -8.09 -1.88
N VAL A 140 -8.76 -8.95 -1.91
CA VAL A 140 -7.67 -8.93 -0.93
C VAL A 140 -6.80 -7.67 -1.13
N MET A 141 -6.53 -7.31 -2.40
CA MET A 141 -5.76 -6.11 -2.72
C MET A 141 -6.52 -4.81 -2.42
N SER A 142 -7.84 -4.79 -2.58
CA SER A 142 -8.65 -3.65 -2.16
C SER A 142 -8.57 -3.44 -0.65
N LYS A 143 -8.76 -4.50 0.15
CA LYS A 143 -8.57 -4.45 1.61
C LYS A 143 -7.16 -3.97 2.01
N LEU A 144 -6.13 -4.44 1.30
CA LEU A 144 -4.76 -3.98 1.50
C LEU A 144 -4.66 -2.46 1.34
N SER A 145 -5.25 -1.90 0.28
CA SER A 145 -5.18 -0.46 0.03
C SER A 145 -5.82 0.37 1.15
N ILE A 146 -6.96 -0.09 1.67
CA ILE A 146 -7.65 0.53 2.82
C ILE A 146 -6.73 0.52 4.06
N ILE A 147 -6.10 -0.62 4.34
CA ILE A 147 -5.23 -0.80 5.50
C ILE A 147 -3.97 0.05 5.40
N VAL A 148 -3.33 0.11 4.22
CA VAL A 148 -2.14 0.94 4.00
C VAL A 148 -2.50 2.42 4.18
N VAL A 149 -3.62 2.88 3.61
CA VAL A 149 -4.09 4.26 3.79
C VAL A 149 -4.37 4.56 5.26
N ALA A 150 -5.06 3.65 5.97
CA ALA A 150 -5.37 3.80 7.39
C ALA A 150 -4.09 3.88 8.25
N TRP A 151 -3.12 3.01 7.98
CA TRP A 151 -1.83 3.01 8.68
C TRP A 151 -1.07 4.33 8.45
N VAL A 152 -1.01 4.81 7.21
CA VAL A 152 -0.36 6.10 6.90
C VAL A 152 -1.07 7.27 7.58
N ARG A 153 -2.40 7.22 7.69
CA ARG A 153 -3.18 8.24 8.41
C ARG A 153 -2.92 8.21 9.91
N LEU A 154 -2.83 7.03 10.51
CA LEU A 154 -2.52 6.85 11.92
C LEU A 154 -1.20 7.53 12.29
N HIS A 155 -0.18 7.34 11.45
CA HIS A 155 1.18 7.87 11.70
C HIS A 155 1.48 9.19 10.98
N TRP A 156 0.46 9.86 10.43
CA TRP A 156 0.65 11.04 9.60
C TRP A 156 1.35 12.20 10.32
N SER A 157 1.10 12.33 11.63
CA SER A 157 1.67 13.41 12.45
C SER A 157 3.08 13.13 12.96
N ASP A 158 3.51 11.86 13.02
CA ASP A 158 4.70 11.44 13.77
C ASP A 158 5.75 10.67 12.95
N ILE A 159 5.43 10.29 11.71
CA ILE A 159 6.38 9.64 10.81
C ILE A 159 7.58 10.55 10.49
N GLN A 160 8.80 10.00 10.60
CA GLN A 160 10.06 10.72 10.36
C GLN A 160 11.10 9.83 9.68
N ALA A 161 11.82 10.39 8.71
CA ALA A 161 12.87 9.73 7.92
C ALA A 161 14.20 9.60 8.66
#